data_AF-A0A6B2DQP9-F1
#
_entry.id   AF-A0A6B2DQP9-F1
#
_cell.length_a   1.000
_cell.length_b   1.000
_cell.length_c   1.000
_cell.angle_alpha   90.00
_cell.angle_beta   90.00
_cell.angle_gamma   90.00
#
_symmetry.space_group_name_H-M   'P 1'
#
loop_
_entity.id
_entity.type
_entity.pdbx_description
1 polymer ?
#
loop_
_entity_poly.entity_id
_entity_poly.type
_entity_poly.pdbx_seq_one_letter_code
_entity_poly.pdbx_strand_id
1 'polypeptide(L)' 'MPNRVLISRDSKPIPCEECGLPTLHVARLVSGDGALLGQTMVCTACRRHRAEADAVPVH' A
#
# COMPACT_ATOMS: atom_id res chain seq x y z
N MET A 1 13.19 12.87 -18.33
CA MET A 1 11.76 12.49 -18.17
C MET A 1 11.37 12.69 -16.71
N PRO A 2 10.14 13.10 -16.39
CA PRO A 2 9.70 13.26 -15.00
C PRO A 2 9.43 11.91 -14.33
N ASN A 3 9.49 11.87 -13.00
CA ASN A 3 9.06 10.72 -12.21
C ASN A 3 7.55 10.51 -12.36
N ARG A 4 7.09 9.26 -12.23
CA ARG A 4 5.68 8.90 -12.38
C ARG A 4 5.27 7.82 -11.39
N VAL A 5 4.00 7.85 -11.01
CA VAL A 5 3.36 6.82 -10.19
C VAL A 5 2.62 5.85 -11.09
N LEU A 6 2.87 4.55 -10.93
CA LEU A 6 2.23 3.47 -11.68
C LEU A 6 1.40 2.61 -10.74
N ILE A 7 0.15 2.35 -11.10
CA ILE A 7 -0.73 1.45 -10.34
C ILE A 7 -0.36 -0.01 -10.62
N SER A 8 -0.14 -0.79 -9.56
CA SER A 8 0.22 -2.21 -9.64
C SER A 8 -1.04 -3.07 -9.54
N ARG A 9 -1.67 -3.36 -10.69
CA ARG A 9 -2.89 -4.16 -10.75
C ARG A 9 -2.66 -5.66 -10.47
N ASP A 10 -1.51 -6.17 -10.88
CA ASP A 10 -1.18 -7.60 -10.82
C ASP A 10 -0.12 -7.91 -9.75
N SER A 11 -0.15 -7.19 -8.62
CA SER A 11 0.84 -7.41 -7.57
C SER A 11 0.62 -8.76 -6.87
N LYS A 12 1.72 -9.47 -6.63
CA LYS A 12 1.70 -10.67 -5.80
C LYS A 12 1.51 -10.26 -4.33
N PRO A 13 0.72 -11.01 -3.55
CA PRO A 13 0.67 -10.83 -2.11
C PRO A 13 2.05 -10.99 -1.48
N ILE A 14 2.37 -10.11 -0.54
CA ILE A 14 3.53 -10.22 0.35
C ILE A 14 3.07 -10.07 1.80
N PRO A 15 3.84 -10.51 2.82
CA PRO A 15 3.44 -10.36 4.21
C PRO A 15 3.53 -8.90 4.68
N CYS A 16 2.58 -8.47 5.52
CA CYS A 16 2.59 -7.13 6.11
C CYS A 16 3.63 -7.07 7.23
N GLU A 17 4.44 -6.02 7.24
CA GLU A 17 5.48 -5.84 8.26
C GLU A 17 4.93 -5.62 9.68
N GLU A 18 3.70 -5.11 9.80
CA GLU A 18 3.06 -4.89 11.11
C GLU A 18 2.36 -6.15 11.64
N CYS A 19 1.57 -6.84 10.80
CA CYS A 19 0.66 -7.90 11.26
C CYS A 19 0.87 -9.27 10.60
N GLY A 20 1.84 -9.41 9.69
CA GLY A 20 2.17 -10.66 8.99
C GLY A 20 1.15 -11.12 7.94
N LEU A 21 -0.05 -10.54 7.90
CA LEU A 21 -1.10 -10.94 6.96
C LEU A 21 -0.81 -10.52 5.51
N PRO A 22 -1.41 -11.20 4.52
CA PRO A 22 -1.23 -10.86 3.10
C PRO A 22 -1.62 -9.40 2.81
N THR A 23 -0.73 -8.71 2.09
CA THR A 23 -0.87 -7.31 1.68
C THR A 23 -0.35 -7.14 0.25
N LEU A 24 -0.74 -6.05 -0.41
CA LEU A 24 -0.45 -5.82 -1.82
C LEU A 24 0.33 -4.51 -2.03
N HIS A 25 1.26 -4.54 -2.98
CA HIS A 25 1.78 -3.32 -3.57
C HIS A 25 0.72 -2.74 -4.50
N VAL A 26 0.23 -1.53 -4.22
CA VAL A 26 -0.80 -0.88 -5.04
C VAL A 26 -0.24 0.14 -6.01
N ALA A 27 0.94 0.69 -5.71
CA ALA A 27 1.59 1.68 -6.54
C ALA A 27 3.12 1.55 -6.50
N ARG A 28 3.76 1.99 -7.59
CA ARG A 28 5.22 2.10 -7.74
C ARG A 28 5.56 3.53 -8.16
N LEU A 29 6.51 4.15 -7.48
CA LEU A 29 7.15 5.37 -7.93
C LEU A 29 8.34 4.99 -8.80
N VAL A 30 8.32 5.39 -10.06
CA VAL A 30 9.44 5.17 -10.98
C VAL A 30 10.02 6.50 -11.42
N SER A 31 11.34 6.54 -11.56
CA SER A 31 12.04 7.68 -12.13
C SER A 31 11.73 7.83 -13.61
N GLY A 32 12.10 8.99 -14.16
CA GLY A 32 11.92 9.26 -15.59
C GLY A 32 12.61 8.27 -16.53
N ASP A 33 13.75 7.72 -16.12
CA ASP A 33 14.51 6.69 -16.84
C ASP A 33 14.05 5.26 -16.52
N GLY A 34 13.04 5.09 -15.66
CA GLY A 34 12.38 3.82 -15.40
C GLY A 34 12.90 3.03 -14.20
N ALA A 35 13.88 3.56 -13.45
CA ALA A 35 14.32 2.94 -12.20
C ALA A 35 13.20 2.99 -11.15
N LEU A 36 13.09 1.92 -10.35
CA LEU A 36 12.15 1.87 -9.23
C LEU A 36 12.69 2.70 -8.07
N LEU A 37 11.96 3.74 -7.68
CA LEU A 37 12.33 4.62 -6.56
C LEU A 37 11.63 4.21 -5.25
N GLY A 38 10.46 3.59 -5.35
CA GLY A 38 9.71 3.17 -4.17
C GLY A 38 8.39 2.50 -4.52
N GLN A 39 7.75 1.93 -3.51
CA GLN A 39 6.46 1.25 -3.64
C GLN A 39 5.55 1.57 -2.46
N THR A 40 4.24 1.56 -2.71
CA THR A 40 3.23 1.73 -1.66
C THR A 40 2.55 0.41 -1.38
N MET A 41 2.53 0.04 -0.10
CA MET A 41 1.89 -1.15 0.44
C MET A 41 0.55 -0.82 1.08
N VAL A 42 -0.46 -1.67 0.87
CA VAL A 42 -1.77 -1.54 1.53
C VAL A 42 -2.20 -2.86 2.16
N CYS A 43 -2.15 -2.91 3.49
CA CYS A 43 -2.71 -4.00 4.28
C CYS A 43 -4.15 -3.65 4.67
N THR A 44 -5.12 -4.38 4.11
CA THR A 44 -6.54 -4.14 4.39
C THR A 44 -6.91 -4.53 5.82
N ALA A 45 -6.20 -5.47 6.44
CA ALA A 45 -6.41 -5.86 7.84
C ALA A 45 -6.02 -4.71 8.80
N CYS A 46 -4.77 -4.21 8.72
CA CYS A 46 -4.35 -3.08 9.54
C CYS A 46 -5.18 -1.81 9.26
N ARG A 47 -5.57 -1.59 8.00
CA ARG A 47 -6.45 -0.46 7.64
C ARG A 47 -7.80 -0.57 8.33
N ARG A 48 -8.40 -1.76 8.35
CA ARG A 48 -9.68 -1.99 9.03
C ARG A 48 -9.57 -1.77 10.53
N HIS A 49 -8.56 -2.37 11.19
CA HIS A 49 -8.35 -2.16 12.63
C HIS A 49 -8.16 -0.68 12.99
N ARG A 50 -7.43 0.08 12.17
CA ARG A 50 -7.29 1.54 12.36
C ARG A 50 -8.61 2.28 12.14
N ALA A 51 -9.37 1.94 11.11
CA ALA A 51 -10.67 2.57 10.85
C ALA A 51 -11.69 2.28 11.96
N GLU A 52 -11.67 1.08 12.54
CA GLU A 52 -12.49 0.71 13.70
C GLU A 52 -12.05 1.46 14.96
N ALA A 53 -10.74 1.67 15.15
CA ALA A 53 -10.21 2.44 16.28
C ALA A 53 -10.51 3.94 16.19
N ASP A 54 -10.57 4.51 14.98
CA ASP A 54 -10.84 5.93 14.73
C ASP A 54 -12.34 6.25 14.67
N ALA A 55 -13.19 5.23 14.57
CA ALA A 55 -14.63 5.38 14.61
C ALA A 55 -15.06 5.89 16.00
N VAL A 56 -15.26 7.20 16.13
CA VAL A 56 -15.85 7.81 17.33
C VAL A 56 -17.26 7.25 17.50
N PRO A 57 -17.58 6.59 18.63
CA PRO A 57 -18.93 6.12 18.88
C PRO A 57 -19.85 7.34 19.02
N VAL A 58 -20.76 7.50 18.05
CA VAL A 58 -21.90 8.41 18.19
C VAL A 58 -22.90 7.76 19.15
N HIS A 59 -22.88 8.20 20.40
CA HIS A 59 -23.92 7.96 21.40
C HIS A 59 -24.79 9.20 21.56
#